data_AF-G7QC94-F1
#
_entry.id   AF-G7QC94-F1
#
_cell.length_a   1.000
_cell.length_b   1.000
_cell.length_c   1.000
_cell.angle_alpha   90.00
_cell.angle_beta   90.00
_cell.angle_gamma   90.00
#
_symmetry.space_group_name_H-M   'P 1'
#
loop_
_entity.id
_entity.type
_entity.pdbx_description
1 polymer ?
#
loop_
_entity_poly.entity_id
_entity_poly.type
_entity_poly.pdbx_seq_one_letter_code
_entity_poly.pdbx_strand_id
1 'polypeptide(L)'
;MKLIKRTRSKKTSSGKRWIYYGLFQCDFCKNVVETDISTGKRQLSCGCKRGEFISSAHTKHGDSDTRVYAVWRSMKARCLNKSHKSWPRYGGRGVTVCPEWHDFDVFKKWAMSSGYNEGLQLDRIDGDGNYSPFNCRWVSPTVNARNKKSLRLNIDIARAIRKSRESGLSCVEISSIFNIGIGYIYKIINNEIWREI
;
A
#
# COMPACT_ATOMS: atom_id res chain seq x y z
N MET A 1 34.25 20.03 11.50
CA MET A 1 34.22 20.64 12.82
C MET A 1 35.62 21.06 13.22
N LYS A 2 35.79 22.29 13.70
CA LYS A 2 37.09 22.84 14.09
C LYS A 2 37.37 22.58 15.58
N LEU A 3 38.52 21.99 15.89
CA LEU A 3 38.97 21.81 17.28
C LEU A 3 39.28 23.18 17.90
N ILE A 4 38.69 23.46 19.06
CA ILE A 4 38.95 24.66 19.85
C ILE A 4 40.03 24.36 20.88
N LYS A 5 39.78 23.38 21.76
CA LYS A 5 40.73 22.96 22.79
C LYS A 5 40.53 21.49 23.19
N ARG A 6 41.60 20.87 23.69
CA ARG A 6 41.52 19.56 24.35
C ARG A 6 40.91 19.73 25.75
N THR A 7 40.19 18.73 26.23
CA THR A 7 39.50 18.78 27.53
C THR A 7 39.97 17.69 28.47
N ARG A 8 39.40 16.49 28.36
CA ARG A 8 39.66 15.35 29.26
C ARG A 8 40.14 14.15 28.47
N SER A 9 40.76 13.21 29.17
CA SER A 9 41.07 11.88 28.64
C SER A 9 40.52 10.81 29.57
N LYS A 10 40.09 9.68 29.00
CA LYS A 10 39.64 8.52 29.79
C LYS A 10 40.18 7.23 29.19
N LYS A 11 40.45 6.23 30.02
CA LYS A 11 40.69 4.87 29.53
C LYS A 11 39.38 4.25 29.03
N THR A 12 39.47 3.38 28.02
CA THR A 12 38.34 2.54 27.64
C THR A 12 37.93 1.61 28.75
N SER A 13 36.71 1.08 28.69
CA SER A 13 36.19 0.10 29.65
C SER A 13 37.10 -1.14 29.79
N SER A 14 37.78 -1.52 28.70
CA SER A 14 38.77 -2.62 28.69
C SER A 14 40.15 -2.23 29.23
N GLY A 15 40.39 -0.97 29.59
CA GLY A 15 41.68 -0.44 30.05
C GLY A 15 42.78 -0.33 28.99
N LYS A 16 42.60 -0.94 27.80
CA LYS A 16 43.66 -1.10 26.78
C LYS A 16 44.08 0.18 26.06
N ARG A 17 43.23 1.20 25.98
CA ARG A 17 43.53 2.43 25.23
C ARG A 17 42.97 3.67 25.90
N TRP A 18 43.64 4.81 25.66
CA TRP A 18 43.14 6.12 26.04
C TRP A 18 42.29 6.74 24.94
N ILE A 19 41.21 7.40 25.34
CA ILE A 19 40.37 8.25 24.51
C ILE A 19 40.58 9.69 24.97
N TYR A 20 40.84 10.59 24.02
CA TYR A 20 41.02 12.02 24.26
C TYR A 20 39.82 12.79 23.75
N TYR A 21 39.34 13.74 24.53
CA TYR A 21 38.21 14.62 24.21
C TYR A 21 38.69 16.03 23.90
N GLY A 22 37.89 16.73 23.11
CA GLY A 22 38.07 18.16 22.86
C GLY A 22 36.74 18.84 22.59
N LEU A 23 36.72 20.16 22.78
CA LEU A 23 35.64 21.02 22.34
C LEU A 23 35.84 21.34 20.86
N PHE A 24 34.80 21.11 20.07
CA PHE A 24 34.76 21.40 18.66
C PHE A 24 33.66 22.41 18.37
N GLN A 25 33.94 23.39 17.52
CA GLN A 25 32.93 24.25 16.94
C GLN A 25 32.34 23.59 15.69
N CYS A 26 31.02 23.50 15.63
CA CYS A 26 30.35 23.06 14.43
C CYS A 26 30.45 24.12 13.33
N ASP A 27 30.91 23.72 12.15
CA ASP A 27 31.08 24.67 11.03
C ASP A 27 29.72 25.18 10.50
N PHE A 28 28.65 24.43 10.75
CA PHE A 28 27.29 24.70 10.27
C PHE A 28 26.46 25.53 11.26
N CYS A 29 26.15 24.97 12.44
CA CYS A 29 25.27 25.64 13.42
C CYS A 29 26.04 26.44 14.49
N LYS A 30 27.38 26.49 14.41
CA LYS A 30 28.27 27.19 15.34
C LYS A 30 28.24 26.73 16.80
N ASN A 31 27.38 25.78 17.16
CA ASN A 31 27.37 25.13 18.47
C ASN A 31 28.72 24.51 18.80
N VAL A 32 29.09 24.59 20.08
CA VAL A 32 30.28 23.94 20.62
C VAL A 32 29.87 22.61 21.26
N VAL A 33 30.49 21.53 20.81
CA VAL A 33 30.23 20.19 21.35
C VAL A 33 31.53 19.55 21.83
N GLU A 34 31.45 18.83 22.96
CA GLU A 34 32.55 17.99 23.41
C GLU A 34 32.43 16.59 22.78
N THR A 35 33.48 16.15 22.10
CA THR A 35 33.53 14.79 21.53
C THR A 35 34.96 14.24 21.52
N ASP A 36 35.07 12.94 21.28
CA ASP A 36 36.35 12.26 21.07
C ASP A 36 37.11 12.93 19.90
N ILE A 37 38.38 13.28 20.10
CA ILE A 37 39.19 13.99 19.10
C ILE A 37 39.28 13.22 17.77
N SER A 38 39.39 11.90 17.82
CA SER A 38 39.44 11.04 16.64
C SER A 38 38.14 11.10 15.84
N THR A 39 36.99 11.21 16.52
CA THR A 39 35.67 11.29 15.89
C THR A 39 35.37 12.73 15.46
N GLY A 40 35.64 13.71 16.31
CA GLY A 40 35.39 15.14 16.06
C GLY A 40 36.14 15.67 14.84
N LYS A 41 37.41 15.26 14.65
CA LYS A 41 38.18 15.59 13.43
C LYS A 41 37.58 15.02 12.14
N ARG A 42 36.94 13.84 12.22
CA ARG A 42 36.33 13.17 11.06
C ARG A 42 34.95 13.73 10.69
N GLN A 43 34.30 14.46 11.60
CA GLN A 43 32.96 14.97 11.39
C GLN A 43 32.96 16.42 10.90
N LEU A 44 32.16 16.72 9.88
CA LEU A 44 31.96 18.08 9.37
C LEU A 44 30.98 18.86 10.26
N SER A 45 29.91 18.21 10.78
CA SER A 45 28.90 18.82 11.65
C SER A 45 28.78 18.12 13.00
N CYS A 46 28.15 18.77 13.99
CA CYS A 46 27.87 18.17 15.31
C CYS A 46 26.63 17.26 15.32
N GLY A 47 26.11 16.88 14.14
CA GLY A 47 24.84 16.15 13.99
C GLY A 47 23.64 17.02 13.64
N CYS A 48 23.76 18.36 13.66
CA CYS A 48 22.69 19.29 13.29
C CYS A 48 22.22 19.13 11.84
N LYS A 49 23.06 18.60 10.94
CA LYS A 49 22.73 18.36 9.54
C LYS A 49 22.28 16.91 9.24
N ARG A 50 22.13 16.07 10.27
CA ARG A 50 21.81 14.65 10.11
C ARG A 50 20.32 14.39 9.83
N GLY A 51 19.42 15.28 10.25
CA GLY A 51 17.97 15.12 10.03
C GLY A 51 17.51 15.55 8.63
N GLU A 52 17.88 16.76 8.21
CA GLU A 52 17.35 17.39 6.98
C GLU A 52 17.91 16.76 5.69
N PHE A 53 19.22 16.48 5.64
CA PHE A 53 19.87 15.96 4.42
C PHE A 53 19.68 14.46 4.23
N ILE A 54 19.53 13.68 5.30
CA ILE A 54 19.29 12.23 5.20
C ILE A 54 17.84 11.96 4.76
N SER A 55 16.87 12.71 5.30
CA SER A 55 15.46 12.55 4.94
C SER A 55 15.24 12.84 3.45
N SER A 56 15.70 14.00 2.97
CA SER A 56 15.55 14.40 1.55
C SER A 56 16.34 13.54 0.55
N ALA A 57 17.46 12.94 0.97
CA ALA A 57 18.25 12.06 0.10
C ALA A 57 17.67 10.65 -0.05
N HIS A 58 16.82 10.20 0.88
CA HIS A 58 16.26 8.84 0.88
C HIS A 58 14.76 8.76 0.57
N THR A 59 14.04 9.88 0.61
CA THR A 59 12.63 9.92 0.24
C THR A 59 12.49 10.00 -1.29
N LYS A 60 12.01 8.91 -1.92
CA LYS A 60 11.60 8.95 -3.33
C LYS A 60 10.29 9.74 -3.51
N HIS A 61 9.38 9.59 -2.55
CA HIS A 61 8.13 10.34 -2.42
C HIS A 61 7.77 10.44 -0.93
N GLY A 62 7.02 11.49 -0.54
CA GLY A 62 6.61 11.74 0.85
C GLY A 62 5.52 10.80 1.39
N ASP A 63 5.01 9.89 0.55
CA ASP A 63 3.81 9.10 0.85
C ASP A 63 4.06 7.70 1.42
N SER A 64 5.27 7.40 1.88
CA SER A 64 5.65 6.03 2.30
C SER A 64 4.79 5.44 3.42
N ASP A 65 4.19 6.30 4.24
CA ASP A 65 3.31 5.92 5.36
C ASP A 65 1.82 6.04 5.02
N THR A 66 1.47 6.33 3.77
CA THR A 66 0.07 6.50 3.36
C THR A 66 -0.61 5.19 3.01
N ARG A 67 -1.93 5.15 3.20
CA ARG A 67 -2.75 3.98 2.87
C ARG A 67 -2.74 3.65 1.39
N VAL A 68 -2.76 4.65 0.50
CA VAL A 68 -2.70 4.47 -0.96
C VAL A 68 -1.38 3.83 -1.38
N TYR A 69 -0.26 4.23 -0.77
CA TYR A 69 1.04 3.60 -1.01
C TYR A 69 1.07 2.16 -0.54
N ALA A 70 0.48 1.84 0.61
CA ALA A 70 0.33 0.47 1.09
C ALA A 70 -0.50 -0.40 0.12
N VAL A 71 -1.57 0.14 -0.48
CA VAL A 71 -2.36 -0.56 -1.51
C VAL A 71 -1.49 -0.86 -2.74
N TRP A 72 -0.79 0.15 -3.26
CA TRP A 72 0.08 0.01 -4.42
C TRP A 72 1.19 -1.02 -4.20
N ARG A 73 1.88 -0.95 -3.05
CA ARG A 73 2.90 -1.93 -2.65
C ARG A 73 2.33 -3.35 -2.59
N SER A 74 1.15 -3.51 -2.00
CA SER A 74 0.47 -4.81 -1.89
C SER A 74 0.07 -5.35 -3.27
N MET A 75 -0.45 -4.51 -4.16
CA MET A 75 -0.73 -4.86 -5.56
C MET A 75 0.52 -5.40 -6.26
N LYS A 76 1.65 -4.66 -6.22
CA LYS A 76 2.92 -5.09 -6.82
C LYS A 76 3.44 -6.38 -6.19
N ALA A 77 3.38 -6.51 -4.86
CA ALA A 77 3.84 -7.72 -4.18
C ALA A 77 3.05 -8.97 -4.60
N ARG A 78 1.72 -8.87 -4.76
CA ARG A 78 0.90 -10.00 -5.23
C ARG A 78 1.26 -10.47 -6.63
N CYS A 79 1.63 -9.56 -7.53
CA CYS A 79 1.87 -9.88 -8.94
C CYS A 79 3.34 -10.22 -9.23
N LEU A 80 4.29 -9.50 -8.62
CA LEU A 80 5.70 -9.52 -9.02
C LEU A 80 6.60 -10.32 -8.07
N ASN A 81 6.18 -10.52 -6.82
CA ASN A 81 6.99 -11.23 -5.83
C ASN A 81 6.58 -12.72 -5.73
N LYS A 82 7.41 -13.61 -6.29
CA LYS A 82 7.21 -15.08 -6.28
C LYS A 82 7.16 -15.69 -4.87
N SER A 83 7.79 -15.06 -3.88
CA SER A 83 7.74 -15.54 -2.48
C SER A 83 6.52 -15.05 -1.71
N HIS A 84 5.70 -14.17 -2.29
CA HIS A 84 4.53 -13.64 -1.62
C HIS A 84 3.43 -14.70 -1.52
N LYS A 85 2.81 -14.83 -0.33
CA LYS A 85 1.76 -15.84 -0.05
C LYS A 85 0.59 -15.87 -1.04
N SER A 86 0.30 -14.73 -1.67
CA SER A 86 -0.78 -14.61 -2.65
C SER A 86 -0.30 -14.81 -4.09
N TRP A 87 1.00 -14.88 -4.36
CA TRP A 87 1.53 -15.01 -5.71
C TRP A 87 0.87 -16.13 -6.54
N PRO A 88 0.64 -17.35 -6.01
CA PRO A 88 0.03 -18.42 -6.81
C PRO A 88 -1.35 -18.07 -7.37
N ARG A 89 -2.07 -17.16 -6.72
CA ARG A 89 -3.41 -16.70 -7.13
C ARG A 89 -3.40 -15.47 -8.04
N TYR A 90 -2.25 -14.84 -8.21
CA TYR A 90 -2.08 -13.59 -8.95
C TYR A 90 -0.96 -13.76 -9.98
N GLY A 91 0.27 -13.39 -9.64
CA GLY A 91 1.42 -13.50 -10.55
C GLY A 91 1.61 -14.91 -11.13
N GLY A 92 1.33 -15.96 -10.35
CA GLY A 92 1.39 -17.34 -10.80
C GLY A 92 0.32 -17.76 -11.80
N ARG A 93 -0.76 -16.97 -11.92
CA ARG A 93 -1.78 -17.12 -12.97
C ARG A 93 -1.53 -16.21 -14.17
N GLY A 94 -0.43 -15.45 -14.18
CA GLY A 94 -0.13 -14.47 -15.23
C GLY A 94 -0.78 -13.09 -15.01
N VAL A 95 -1.36 -12.82 -13.84
CA VAL A 95 -1.87 -11.48 -13.52
C VAL A 95 -0.70 -10.51 -13.33
N THR A 96 -0.68 -9.44 -14.11
CA THR A 96 0.34 -8.39 -14.07
C THR A 96 -0.23 -7.03 -13.67
N VAL A 97 0.66 -6.05 -13.57
CA VAL A 97 0.35 -4.64 -13.36
C VAL A 97 0.73 -3.90 -14.64
N CYS A 98 -0.10 -2.96 -15.10
CA CYS A 98 0.23 -2.16 -16.28
C CYS A 98 1.55 -1.39 -16.06
N PRO A 99 2.41 -1.25 -17.09
CA PRO A 99 3.74 -0.68 -16.95
C PRO A 99 3.78 0.68 -16.23
N GLU A 100 2.78 1.52 -16.47
CA GLU A 100 2.66 2.87 -15.92
C GLU A 100 2.52 2.84 -14.39
N TRP A 101 1.83 1.84 -13.85
CA TRP A 101 1.65 1.68 -12.40
C TRP A 101 2.86 1.05 -11.71
N HIS A 102 3.97 0.81 -12.41
CA HIS A 102 5.25 0.54 -11.77
C HIS A 102 5.84 1.77 -11.11
N ASP A 103 5.40 2.96 -11.53
CA ASP A 103 5.60 4.25 -10.88
C ASP A 103 4.46 4.54 -9.89
N PHE A 104 4.81 4.94 -8.67
CA PHE A 104 3.82 5.22 -7.64
C PHE A 104 3.06 6.53 -7.89
N ASP A 105 3.72 7.57 -8.40
CA ASP A 105 3.09 8.88 -8.60
C ASP A 105 2.01 8.79 -9.69
N VAL A 106 2.26 8.00 -10.73
CA VAL A 106 1.26 7.71 -11.78
C VAL A 106 0.07 6.95 -11.21
N PHE A 107 0.31 5.91 -10.40
CA PHE A 107 -0.77 5.18 -9.72
C PHE A 107 -1.55 6.09 -8.76
N LYS A 108 -0.86 6.92 -7.96
CA LYS A 108 -1.47 7.84 -7.00
C LYS A 108 -2.36 8.86 -7.71
N LYS A 109 -1.88 9.44 -8.82
CA LYS A 109 -2.68 10.38 -9.63
C LYS A 109 -3.95 9.72 -10.14
N TRP A 110 -3.86 8.51 -10.69
CA TRP A 110 -5.03 7.75 -11.09
C TRP A 110 -5.96 7.50 -9.90
N ALA A 111 -5.44 6.99 -8.79
CA ALA A 111 -6.22 6.65 -7.60
C ALA A 111 -7.06 7.83 -7.11
N MET A 112 -6.47 9.02 -6.99
CA MET A 112 -7.18 10.22 -6.57
C MET A 112 -8.26 10.63 -7.58
N SER A 113 -7.95 10.59 -8.88
CA SER A 113 -8.93 10.91 -9.93
C SER A 113 -10.05 9.87 -10.08
N SER A 114 -9.82 8.62 -9.64
CA SER A 114 -10.75 7.51 -9.79
C SER A 114 -11.61 7.26 -8.54
N GLY A 115 -11.61 8.20 -7.59
CA GLY A 115 -12.49 8.17 -6.42
C GLY A 115 -11.92 7.38 -5.24
N TYR A 116 -10.59 7.27 -5.12
CA TYR A 116 -9.97 6.75 -3.90
C TYR A 116 -10.46 7.53 -2.66
N ASN A 117 -10.79 6.78 -1.61
CA ASN A 117 -11.05 7.30 -0.28
C ASN A 117 -10.54 6.29 0.75
N GLU A 118 -10.26 6.77 1.96
CA GLU A 118 -9.88 5.90 3.07
C GLU A 118 -10.97 4.84 3.34
N GLY A 119 -10.54 3.63 3.66
CA GLY A 119 -11.43 2.48 3.85
C GLY A 119 -11.82 1.74 2.56
N LEU A 120 -11.61 2.33 1.38
CA LEU A 120 -11.84 1.62 0.11
C LEU A 120 -10.73 0.60 -0.20
N GLN A 121 -11.08 -0.37 -1.05
CA GLN A 121 -10.22 -1.44 -1.51
C GLN A 121 -10.09 -1.38 -3.03
N LEU A 122 -8.87 -1.63 -3.53
CA LEU A 122 -8.63 -1.77 -4.96
C LEU A 122 -9.11 -3.16 -5.41
N ASP A 123 -10.22 -3.16 -6.14
CA ASP A 123 -10.83 -4.35 -6.74
C ASP A 123 -10.52 -4.41 -8.24
N ARG A 124 -10.53 -5.62 -8.80
CA ARG A 124 -10.44 -5.83 -10.25
C ARG A 124 -11.83 -6.19 -10.77
N ILE A 125 -12.29 -5.46 -11.79
CA ILE A 125 -13.62 -5.65 -12.38
C ILE A 125 -13.72 -7.06 -12.96
N ASP A 126 -12.75 -7.42 -13.79
CA ASP A 126 -12.45 -8.80 -14.17
C ASP A 126 -11.34 -9.34 -13.26
N GLY A 127 -11.73 -10.28 -12.39
CA GLY A 127 -10.82 -10.95 -11.45
C GLY A 127 -9.71 -11.78 -12.11
N ASP A 128 -9.85 -12.12 -13.38
CA ASP A 128 -8.84 -12.82 -14.17
C ASP A 128 -7.96 -11.86 -14.99
N GLY A 129 -8.39 -10.61 -15.17
CA GLY A 129 -7.64 -9.55 -15.84
C GLY A 129 -6.54 -8.89 -15.00
N ASN A 130 -5.72 -8.05 -15.65
CA ASN A 130 -4.57 -7.36 -15.04
C ASN A 130 -4.97 -6.15 -14.17
N TYR A 131 -4.05 -5.66 -13.35
CA TYR A 131 -4.21 -4.36 -12.71
C TYR A 131 -3.96 -3.25 -13.73
N SER A 132 -4.99 -2.47 -14.04
CA SER A 132 -4.92 -1.32 -14.94
C SER A 132 -6.04 -0.32 -14.65
N PRO A 133 -5.95 0.93 -15.15
CA PRO A 133 -7.02 1.91 -14.98
C PRO A 133 -8.40 1.44 -15.45
N PHE A 134 -8.45 0.56 -16.46
CA PHE A 134 -9.68 0.08 -17.07
C PHE A 134 -10.27 -1.16 -16.39
N ASN A 135 -9.43 -1.93 -15.68
CA ASN A 135 -9.86 -3.13 -14.99
C ASN A 135 -9.88 -2.97 -13.47
N CYS A 136 -9.63 -1.77 -12.94
CA CYS A 136 -9.60 -1.52 -11.50
C CYS A 136 -10.63 -0.48 -11.08
N ARG A 137 -11.15 -0.66 -9.88
CA ARG A 137 -12.09 0.26 -9.23
C ARG A 137 -11.87 0.28 -7.73
N TRP A 138 -12.30 1.37 -7.10
CA TRP A 138 -12.37 1.47 -5.65
C TRP A 138 -13.73 1.00 -5.17
N VAL A 139 -13.74 0.06 -4.23
CA VAL A 139 -14.97 -0.48 -3.66
C VAL A 139 -14.87 -0.55 -2.14
N SER A 140 -16.01 -0.49 -1.47
CA SER A 140 -16.05 -0.76 -0.04
C SER A 140 -15.73 -2.23 0.24
N PRO A 141 -15.24 -2.58 1.45
CA PRO A 141 -15.01 -3.97 1.83
C PRO A 141 -16.24 -4.86 1.64
N THR A 142 -17.44 -4.31 1.91
CA THR A 142 -18.72 -5.00 1.72
C THR A 142 -18.97 -5.34 0.25
N VAL A 143 -18.73 -4.39 -0.66
CA VAL A 143 -18.89 -4.61 -2.11
C VAL A 143 -17.87 -5.65 -2.59
N ASN A 144 -16.60 -5.55 -2.17
CA ASN A 144 -15.59 -6.53 -2.56
C ASN A 144 -15.95 -7.95 -2.07
N ALA A 145 -16.51 -8.08 -0.87
CA ALA A 145 -17.00 -9.37 -0.36
C ALA A 145 -18.12 -9.95 -1.24
N ARG A 146 -19.05 -9.10 -1.71
CA ARG A 146 -20.15 -9.49 -2.61
C ARG A 146 -19.69 -9.92 -4.00
N ASN A 147 -18.51 -9.48 -4.44
CA ASN A 147 -17.92 -9.84 -5.74
C ASN A 147 -17.19 -11.20 -5.72
N LYS A 148 -17.07 -11.86 -4.58
CA LYS A 148 -16.35 -13.14 -4.50
C LYS A 148 -17.12 -14.25 -5.24
N LYS A 149 -16.54 -14.72 -6.35
CA LYS A 149 -17.07 -15.83 -7.18
C LYS A 149 -17.35 -17.12 -6.39
N SER A 150 -16.66 -17.36 -5.27
CA SER A 150 -16.84 -18.56 -4.44
C SER A 150 -18.15 -18.60 -3.66
N LEU A 151 -18.91 -17.50 -3.61
CA LEU A 151 -20.19 -17.46 -2.91
C LEU A 151 -21.30 -18.01 -3.82
N ARG A 152 -22.18 -18.85 -3.24
CA ARG A 152 -23.39 -19.37 -3.89
C ARG A 152 -24.31 -18.24 -4.40
N LEU A 153 -24.27 -17.08 -3.75
CA LEU A 153 -24.92 -15.86 -4.20
C LEU A 153 -23.90 -14.73 -4.19
N ASN A 154 -23.66 -14.14 -5.35
CA ASN A 154 -22.77 -13.02 -5.57
C ASN A 154 -23.42 -12.02 -6.54
N ILE A 155 -22.75 -10.90 -6.83
CA ILE A 155 -23.34 -9.83 -7.66
C ILE A 155 -23.65 -10.29 -9.10
N ASP A 156 -22.84 -11.18 -9.68
CA ASP A 156 -23.05 -11.65 -11.05
C ASP A 156 -24.25 -12.60 -11.12
N ILE A 157 -24.44 -13.43 -10.10
CA ILE A 157 -25.64 -14.27 -9.96
C ILE A 157 -26.87 -13.38 -9.76
N ALA A 158 -26.78 -12.34 -8.93
CA ALA A 158 -27.88 -11.40 -8.73
C ALA A 158 -28.28 -10.68 -10.04
N ARG A 159 -27.30 -10.28 -10.86
CA ARG A 159 -27.52 -9.74 -12.21
C ARG A 159 -28.15 -10.76 -13.16
N ALA A 160 -27.65 -11.99 -13.15
CA ALA A 160 -28.19 -13.07 -13.97
C ALA A 160 -29.65 -13.35 -13.62
N ILE A 161 -30.00 -13.35 -12.33
CA ILE A 161 -31.39 -13.47 -11.83
C ILE A 161 -32.28 -12.35 -12.39
N ARG A 162 -31.83 -11.09 -12.31
CA ARG A 162 -32.59 -9.94 -12.84
C ARG A 162 -32.80 -10.06 -14.35
N LYS A 163 -31.72 -10.39 -15.09
CA LYS A 163 -31.79 -10.59 -16.54
C LYS A 163 -32.72 -11.74 -16.92
N SER A 164 -32.69 -12.86 -16.21
CA SER A 164 -33.64 -13.96 -16.43
C SER A 164 -35.08 -13.51 -16.23
N ARG A 165 -35.35 -12.65 -15.24
CA ARG A 165 -36.69 -12.09 -15.02
C ARG A 165 -37.11 -11.16 -16.16
N GLU A 166 -36.23 -10.30 -16.63
CA GLU A 166 -36.46 -9.41 -17.78
C GLU A 166 -36.74 -10.20 -19.07
N SER A 167 -36.09 -11.35 -19.25
CA SER A 167 -36.34 -12.28 -20.35
C SER A 167 -37.67 -13.05 -20.23
N GLY A 168 -38.48 -12.78 -19.19
CA GLY A 168 -39.83 -13.34 -19.04
C GLY A 168 -39.95 -14.57 -18.14
N LEU A 169 -38.87 -15.08 -17.56
CA LEU A 169 -38.94 -16.26 -16.70
C LEU A 169 -39.68 -15.96 -15.39
N SER A 170 -40.44 -16.93 -14.91
CA SER A 170 -41.09 -16.90 -13.60
C SER A 170 -40.08 -17.07 -12.46
N CYS A 171 -40.43 -16.59 -11.27
CA CYS A 171 -39.58 -16.77 -10.08
C CYS A 171 -39.36 -18.25 -9.74
N VAL A 172 -40.27 -19.15 -10.13
CA VAL A 172 -40.15 -20.60 -9.93
C VAL A 172 -39.08 -21.17 -10.87
N GLU A 173 -39.12 -20.83 -12.16
CA GLU A 173 -38.11 -21.27 -13.13
C GLU A 173 -36.71 -20.76 -12.75
N ILE A 174 -36.61 -19.49 -12.35
CA ILE A 174 -35.35 -18.89 -11.89
C ILE A 174 -34.84 -19.61 -10.63
N SER A 175 -35.74 -19.93 -9.69
CA SER A 175 -35.38 -20.67 -8.47
C SER A 175 -34.76 -22.02 -8.80
N SER A 176 -35.33 -22.76 -9.76
CA SER A 176 -34.78 -24.03 -10.23
C SER A 176 -33.44 -23.89 -10.93
N ILE A 177 -33.27 -22.89 -11.80
CA ILE A 177 -32.03 -22.65 -12.57
C ILE A 177 -30.86 -22.34 -11.63
N PHE A 178 -31.06 -21.41 -10.69
CA PHE A 178 -29.98 -20.94 -9.82
C PHE A 178 -29.91 -21.72 -8.50
N ASN A 179 -30.87 -22.62 -8.25
CA ASN A 179 -31.04 -23.33 -6.98
C ASN A 179 -31.03 -22.36 -5.78
N ILE A 180 -31.90 -21.34 -5.82
CA ILE A 180 -32.03 -20.32 -4.77
C ILE A 180 -33.51 -20.23 -4.39
N GLY A 181 -33.81 -20.14 -3.08
CA GLY A 181 -35.18 -20.05 -2.59
C GLY A 181 -35.94 -18.85 -3.17
N ILE A 182 -37.19 -19.06 -3.59
CA ILE A 182 -38.04 -18.07 -4.27
C ILE A 182 -38.12 -16.75 -3.51
N GLY A 183 -38.18 -16.77 -2.17
CA GLY A 183 -38.20 -15.55 -1.36
C GLY A 183 -36.95 -14.67 -1.53
N TYR A 184 -35.78 -15.26 -1.73
CA TYR A 184 -34.55 -14.50 -2.03
C TYR A 184 -34.56 -13.96 -3.46
N ILE A 185 -35.05 -14.75 -4.42
CA ILE A 185 -35.22 -14.29 -5.81
C ILE A 185 -36.09 -13.04 -5.86
N TYR A 186 -37.22 -13.04 -5.15
CA TYR A 186 -38.13 -11.88 -5.05
C TYR A 186 -37.42 -10.64 -4.53
N LYS A 187 -36.69 -10.76 -3.41
CA LYS A 187 -35.95 -9.64 -2.82
C LYS A 187 -34.82 -9.12 -3.72
N ILE A 188 -34.18 -9.98 -4.53
CA ILE A 188 -33.14 -9.58 -5.51
C ILE A 188 -33.77 -8.80 -6.66
N ILE A 189 -34.87 -9.30 -7.23
CA ILE A 189 -35.60 -8.67 -8.34
C ILE A 189 -36.11 -7.30 -7.91
N ASN A 190 -36.68 -7.19 -6.72
CA ASN A 190 -37.18 -5.93 -6.15
C ASN A 190 -36.08 -4.98 -5.65
N ASN A 191 -34.81 -5.33 -5.84
CA ASN A 191 -33.67 -4.56 -5.32
C ASN A 191 -33.73 -4.33 -3.80
N GLU A 192 -34.38 -5.19 -3.02
CA GLU A 192 -34.35 -5.11 -1.54
C GLU A 192 -32.99 -5.58 -1.00
N ILE A 193 -32.37 -6.56 -1.68
CA ILE A 193 -31.03 -7.07 -1.41
C ILE A 193 -30.17 -7.04 -2.67
N TRP A 194 -28.84 -7.06 -2.50
CA TRP A 194 -27.88 -7.04 -3.61
C TRP A 194 -28.05 -5.84 -4.57
N ARG A 195 -28.39 -4.66 -4.03
CA ARG A 195 -28.42 -3.40 -4.80
C ARG A 195 -27.06 -3.11 -5.44
N GLU A 196 -27.09 -2.68 -6.69
CA GLU A 196 -25.92 -2.11 -7.37
C GLU A 196 -25.76 -0.65 -6.89
N ILE A 197 -24.53 -0.27 -6.53
CA ILE A 197 -24.17 1.09 -6.10
C ILE A 197 -23.56 1.79 -7.30
#